data_AF-A0A968RAZ3-F1
#
_entry.id   AF-A0A968RAZ3-F1
#
_cell.length_a   1.000
_cell.length_b   1.000
_cell.length_c   1.000
_cell.angle_alpha   90.00
_cell.angle_beta   90.00
_cell.angle_gamma   90.00
#
_symmetry.space_group_name_H-M   'P 1'
#
loop_
_entity.id
_entity.type
_entity.pdbx_description
1 polymer ?
#
loop_
_entity_poly.entity_id
_entity_poly.type
_entity_poly.pdbx_seq_one_letter_code
_entity_poly.pdbx_strand_id
1 'polypeptide(L)'
;MNIQGEVEAINAFLIKYEGVPETYFQAIDRLLSRLNPDNIKSANITSIQTDITKLEQSILMAKVHKFSADLLVLVKNIYQEYEEAEEAIDASNLLRLWVIGGSMAASIAIAAVLSWLTSRAIARPIHSLTQVTQQSL
;
A
#
# COMPACT_ATOMS: atom_id res chain seq x y z
N MET A 1 -6.67 1.02 3.44
CA MET A 1 -5.37 1.22 4.11
C MET A 1 -5.59 1.65 5.55
N ASN A 2 -5.26 0.78 6.51
CA ASN A 2 -5.42 1.05 7.95
C ASN A 2 -4.04 1.25 8.60
N ILE A 3 -3.48 2.44 8.39
CA ILE A 3 -2.12 2.80 8.83
C ILE A 3 -1.90 2.56 10.34
N GLN A 4 -2.94 2.74 11.17
CA GLN A 4 -2.83 2.48 12.61
C GLN A 4 -2.66 1.00 12.93
N GLY A 5 -3.41 0.13 12.24
CA GLY A 5 -3.29 -1.32 12.41
C GLY A 5 -1.94 -1.87 11.95
N GLU A 6 -1.43 -1.36 10.83
CA GLU A 6 -0.11 -1.74 10.30
C GLU A 6 1.02 -1.35 11.27
N VAL A 7 0.99 -0.12 11.80
CA VAL A 7 1.99 0.36 12.77
C VAL A 7 1.94 -0.46 14.06
N GLU A 8 0.76 -0.81 14.54
CA GLU A 8 0.61 -1.64 15.74
C GLU A 8 1.10 -3.08 15.51
N ALA A 9 0.83 -3.67 14.35
CA ALA A 9 1.34 -4.99 13.98
C ALA A 9 2.88 -5.01 13.89
N ILE A 10 3.48 -3.99 13.28
CA ILE A 10 4.94 -3.84 13.20
C ILE A 10 5.54 -3.66 14.60
N ASN A 11 4.95 -2.80 15.43
CA ASN A 11 5.45 -2.56 16.79
C ASN A 11 5.34 -3.83 17.66
N ALA A 12 4.21 -4.54 17.58
CA ALA A 12 4.03 -5.82 18.25
C ALA A 12 5.06 -6.86 17.79
N PHE A 13 5.38 -6.90 16.49
CA PHE A 13 6.42 -7.77 15.96
C PHE A 13 7.81 -7.42 16.51
N LEU A 14 8.17 -6.13 16.54
CA LEU A 14 9.45 -5.65 17.07
C LEU A 14 9.61 -6.00 18.55
N ILE A 15 8.58 -5.76 19.36
CA ILE A 15 8.59 -6.09 20.80
C ILE A 15 8.68 -7.61 21.01
N LYS A 16 7.92 -8.40 20.24
CA LYS A 16 7.89 -9.86 20.35
C LYS A 16 9.26 -10.51 20.11
N TYR A 17 10.05 -9.93 19.19
CA TYR A 17 11.32 -10.48 18.76
C TYR A 17 12.52 -9.64 19.15
N GLU A 18 12.34 -8.71 20.09
CA GLU A 18 13.39 -7.85 20.60
C GLU A 18 14.58 -8.70 21.10
N GLY A 19 15.78 -8.37 20.61
CA GLY A 19 17.02 -9.05 21.00
C GLY A 19 17.20 -10.48 20.48
N VAL A 20 16.21 -11.08 19.81
CA VAL A 20 16.34 -12.43 19.23
C VAL A 20 17.42 -12.48 18.14
N PRO A 21 17.43 -11.57 17.14
CA PRO A 21 18.48 -11.55 16.11
C PRO A 21 19.87 -11.31 16.72
N GLU A 22 19.98 -10.37 17.66
CA GLU A 22 21.22 -10.01 18.34
C GLU A 22 21.81 -11.22 19.09
N THR A 23 20.96 -11.93 19.84
CA THR A 23 21.37 -13.14 20.59
C THR A 23 21.82 -14.25 19.63
N TYR A 24 21.16 -14.39 18.47
CA TYR A 24 21.55 -15.35 17.45
C TYR A 24 22.92 -15.01 16.84
N PHE A 25 23.14 -13.76 16.44
CA PHE A 25 24.44 -13.33 15.92
C PHE A 25 25.57 -13.53 16.94
N GLN A 26 25.34 -13.19 18.20
CA GLN A 26 26.32 -13.46 19.27
C GLN A 26 26.62 -14.96 19.44
N ALA A 27 25.62 -15.83 19.28
CA ALA A 27 25.83 -17.28 19.35
C ALA A 27 26.68 -17.78 18.16
N ILE A 28 26.42 -17.27 16.96
CA ILE A 28 27.20 -17.57 15.76
C ILE A 28 28.63 -17.05 15.89
N ASP A 29 28.84 -15.81 16.35
CA ASP A 29 30.17 -15.23 16.53
C ASP A 29 31.02 -16.01 17.53
N ARG A 30 30.43 -16.48 18.63
CA ARG A 30 31.12 -17.36 19.59
C ARG A 30 31.55 -18.67 18.95
N LEU A 31 30.72 -19.21 18.07
CA LEU A 31 30.99 -20.47 17.37
C LEU A 31 32.11 -20.27 16.32
N LEU A 32 32.04 -19.19 15.55
CA LEU A 32 33.05 -18.80 14.57
C LEU A 32 34.40 -18.47 15.21
N SER A 33 34.42 -17.80 16.36
CA SER A 33 35.65 -17.48 17.09
C SER A 33 36.45 -18.73 17.50
N ARG A 34 35.76 -19.86 17.70
CA ARG A 34 36.37 -21.15 18.03
C ARG A 34 36.83 -21.94 16.80
N LEU A 35 36.35 -21.56 15.62
CA LEU A 35 36.76 -22.08 14.30
C LEU A 35 37.95 -21.30 13.71
N ASN A 36 38.52 -20.33 14.44
CA ASN A 36 39.69 -19.60 13.99
C ASN A 36 40.89 -20.57 13.84
N PRO A 37 41.54 -20.67 12.65
CA PRO A 37 42.61 -21.64 12.36
C PRO A 37 43.71 -21.71 13.42
N ASP A 38 44.04 -20.57 14.04
CA ASP A 38 45.08 -20.46 15.09
C ASP A 38 44.69 -21.18 16.40
N ASN A 39 43.39 -21.46 16.60
CA ASN A 39 42.81 -22.10 17.79
C ASN A 39 42.33 -23.54 17.56
N ILE A 40 42.40 -24.05 16.32
CA ILE A 40 41.94 -25.41 16.00
C ILE A 40 43.03 -26.43 16.34
N LYS A 41 42.90 -27.08 17.51
CA LYS A 41 43.54 -28.36 17.81
C LYS A 41 42.59 -29.49 17.39
N SER A 42 43.11 -30.63 16.93
CA SER A 42 42.31 -31.79 16.50
C SER A 42 41.29 -32.25 17.56
N ALA A 43 41.59 -32.07 18.85
CA ALA A 43 40.68 -32.33 19.96
C ALA A 43 39.45 -31.39 20.06
N ASN A 44 39.46 -30.23 19.39
CA ASN A 44 38.38 -29.23 19.43
C ASN A 44 37.29 -29.48 18.38
N ILE A 45 37.55 -30.28 17.33
CA ILE A 45 36.62 -30.45 16.21
C ILE A 45 35.31 -31.12 16.67
N THR A 46 35.41 -32.20 17.46
CA THR A 46 34.24 -32.91 17.99
C THR A 46 33.43 -32.04 18.96
N SER A 47 34.11 -31.20 19.74
CA SER A 47 33.45 -30.21 20.61
C SER A 47 32.68 -29.18 19.79
N ILE A 48 33.29 -28.63 18.73
CA ILE A 48 32.65 -27.62 17.89
C ILE A 48 31.43 -28.22 17.16
N GLN A 49 31.54 -29.44 16.65
CA GLN A 49 30.38 -30.16 16.06
C GLN A 49 29.24 -30.29 17.07
N THR A 50 29.55 -30.66 18.32
CA THR A 50 28.56 -30.76 19.39
C THR A 50 27.88 -29.41 19.66
N ASP A 51 28.63 -28.31 19.64
CA ASP A 51 28.09 -26.98 19.88
C ASP A 51 27.22 -26.49 18.72
N ILE A 52 27.54 -26.84 17.48
CA ILE A 52 26.68 -26.61 16.31
C ILE A 52 25.36 -27.36 16.48
N THR A 53 25.40 -28.66 16.79
CA THR A 53 24.18 -29.46 16.99
C THR A 53 23.33 -28.92 18.15
N LYS A 54 23.97 -28.50 19.26
CA LYS A 54 23.25 -27.87 20.38
C LYS A 54 22.60 -26.55 19.98
N LEU A 55 23.26 -25.75 19.15
CA LEU A 55 22.69 -24.50 18.65
C LEU A 55 21.48 -24.78 17.75
N GLU A 56 21.58 -25.74 16.83
CA GLU A 56 20.49 -26.14 15.95
C GLU A 56 19.26 -26.62 16.74
N GLN A 57 19.48 -27.39 17.81
CA GLN A 57 18.43 -27.89 18.69
C GLN A 57 17.96 -26.88 19.75
N SER A 58 18.57 -25.70 19.79
CA SER A 58 18.31 -24.72 20.85
C SER A 58 16.96 -24.03 20.69
N ILE A 59 16.44 -23.56 21.83
CA ILE A 59 15.27 -22.66 21.86
C ILE A 59 15.54 -21.39 21.06
N LEU A 60 16.79 -20.93 20.99
CA LEU A 60 17.18 -19.76 20.20
C LEU A 60 16.94 -20.00 18.71
N MET A 61 17.35 -21.15 18.16
CA MET A 61 17.10 -21.48 16.75
C MET A 61 15.61 -21.60 16.46
N ALA A 62 14.83 -22.19 17.37
CA ALA A 62 13.38 -22.23 17.26
C ALA A 62 12.75 -20.81 17.26
N LYS A 63 13.26 -19.88 18.07
CA LYS A 63 12.83 -18.47 18.07
C LYS A 63 13.21 -17.76 16.77
N VAL A 64 14.38 -18.02 16.20
CA VAL A 64 14.82 -17.46 14.91
C VAL A 64 13.95 -17.97 13.75
N HIS A 65 13.61 -19.26 13.75
CA HIS A 65 12.66 -19.81 12.78
C HIS A 65 11.29 -19.16 12.87
N LYS A 66 10.77 -18.97 14.09
CA LYS A 66 9.50 -18.26 14.30
C LYS A 66 9.58 -16.80 13.88
N PHE A 67 10.67 -16.10 14.20
CA PHE A 67 10.92 -14.72 13.75
C PHE A 67 10.84 -14.62 12.23
N SER A 68 11.53 -15.50 11.51
CA SER A 68 11.54 -15.50 10.04
C SER A 68 10.17 -15.82 9.46
N ALA A 69 9.47 -16.82 10.00
CA ALA A 69 8.13 -17.18 9.55
C ALA A 69 7.11 -16.05 9.78
N ASP A 70 7.11 -15.46 10.98
CA ASP A 70 6.22 -14.36 11.33
C ASP A 70 6.53 -13.09 10.52
N LEU A 71 7.80 -12.81 10.22
CA LEU A 71 8.20 -11.69 9.36
C LEU A 71 7.63 -11.87 7.95
N LEU A 72 7.72 -13.09 7.40
CA LEU A 72 7.19 -13.40 6.08
C LEU A 72 5.67 -13.22 6.04
N VAL A 73 4.95 -13.66 7.08
CA VAL A 73 3.51 -13.44 7.21
C VAL A 73 3.19 -11.95 7.29
N LEU A 74 3.93 -11.18 8.11
CA LEU A 74 3.72 -9.74 8.25
C LEU A 74 3.90 -9.01 6.91
N VAL A 75 5.00 -9.28 6.21
CA VAL A 75 5.27 -8.68 4.89
C VAL A 75 4.21 -9.06 3.88
N LYS A 76 3.79 -10.32 3.85
CA LYS A 76 2.73 -10.78 2.93
C LYS A 76 1.41 -10.05 3.18
N ASN A 77 1.02 -9.90 4.44
CA ASN A 77 -0.23 -9.22 4.79
C ASN A 77 -0.19 -7.74 4.39
N ILE A 78 0.90 -7.04 4.70
CA ILE A 78 1.08 -5.63 4.32
C ILE A 78 1.03 -5.47 2.78
N TYR A 79 1.68 -6.37 2.04
CA TYR A 79 1.68 -6.33 0.58
C TYR A 79 0.26 -6.53 0.01
N GLN A 80 -0.50 -7.46 0.57
CA GLN A 80 -1.87 -7.71 0.14
C GLN A 80 -2.78 -6.50 0.44
N GLU A 81 -2.68 -5.90 1.63
CA GLU A 81 -3.44 -4.69 1.97
C GLU A 81 -3.08 -3.49 1.08
N TYR A 82 -1.83 -3.40 0.65
CA TYR A 82 -1.38 -2.40 -0.31
C TYR A 82 -2.01 -2.60 -1.69
N GLU A 83 -2.01 -3.83 -2.21
CA GLU A 83 -2.62 -4.18 -3.51
C GLU A 83 -4.13 -3.90 -3.50
N GLU A 84 -4.84 -4.29 -2.44
CA GLU A 84 -6.26 -3.99 -2.26
C GLU A 84 -6.54 -2.49 -2.17
N ALA A 85 -5.65 -1.71 -1.55
CA ALA A 85 -5.77 -0.26 -1.48
C ALA A 85 -5.56 0.40 -2.85
N GLU A 86 -4.62 -0.10 -3.65
CA GLU A 86 -4.36 0.38 -5.00
C GLU A 86 -5.57 0.13 -5.91
N GLU A 87 -6.15 -1.07 -5.87
CA GLU A 87 -7.38 -1.38 -6.61
C GLU A 87 -8.55 -0.47 -6.19
N ALA A 88 -8.70 -0.19 -4.88
CA ALA A 88 -9.75 0.68 -4.38
C ALA A 88 -9.57 2.15 -4.84
N ILE A 89 -8.32 2.62 -4.93
CA ILE A 89 -8.00 3.94 -5.46
C ILE A 89 -8.35 4.03 -6.94
N ASP A 90 -8.00 3.02 -7.73
CA ASP A 90 -8.30 2.98 -9.16
C ASP A 90 -9.81 2.94 -9.42
N ALA A 91 -10.55 2.13 -8.66
CA ALA A 91 -12.00 2.09 -8.72
C ALA A 91 -12.61 3.46 -8.35
N SER A 92 -12.10 4.11 -7.30
CA SER A 92 -12.53 5.45 -6.89
C SER A 92 -12.27 6.51 -7.96
N ASN A 93 -11.11 6.45 -8.62
CA ASN A 93 -10.74 7.36 -9.71
C ASN A 93 -11.65 7.19 -10.91
N LEU A 94 -11.94 5.95 -11.31
CA LEU A 94 -12.87 5.67 -12.40
C LEU A 94 -14.27 6.20 -12.07
N LEU A 95 -14.75 5.95 -10.86
CA LEU A 95 -16.06 6.39 -10.42
C LEU A 95 -16.15 7.93 -10.34
N ARG A 96 -15.09 8.58 -9.87
CA ARG A 96 -14.94 10.04 -9.90
C ARG A 96 -15.04 10.57 -11.33
N LEU A 97 -14.38 9.93 -12.29
CA LEU A 97 -14.41 10.34 -13.69
C LEU A 97 -15.83 10.26 -14.28
N TRP A 98 -16.58 9.20 -13.96
CA TRP A 98 -17.99 9.08 -14.35
C TRP A 98 -18.88 10.15 -13.72
N VAL A 99 -18.71 10.44 -12.43
CA VAL A 99 -19.53 11.45 -11.73
C VAL A 99 -19.25 12.85 -12.26
N ILE A 100 -17.96 13.21 -12.40
CA ILE A 100 -17.57 14.54 -12.91
C ILE A 100 -17.95 14.66 -14.39
N GLY A 101 -17.56 13.69 -15.23
CA GLY A 101 -17.86 13.70 -16.66
C GLY A 101 -19.37 13.71 -16.93
N GLY A 102 -20.14 12.90 -16.20
CA GLY A 102 -21.59 12.85 -16.32
C GLY A 102 -22.27 14.15 -15.90
N SER A 103 -21.86 14.75 -14.78
CA SER A 103 -22.41 16.03 -14.32
C SER A 103 -22.07 17.20 -15.26
N MET A 104 -20.87 17.22 -15.82
CA MET A 104 -20.47 18.20 -16.84
C MET A 104 -21.29 18.03 -18.13
N ALA A 105 -21.42 16.80 -18.64
CA ALA A 105 -22.20 16.52 -19.84
C ALA A 105 -23.67 16.90 -19.67
N ALA A 106 -24.27 16.57 -18.52
CA ALA A 106 -25.64 16.97 -18.20
C ALA A 106 -25.80 18.49 -18.16
N SER A 107 -24.84 19.21 -17.55
CA SER A 107 -24.85 20.68 -17.50
C SER A 107 -24.78 21.30 -18.89
N ILE A 108 -23.92 20.77 -19.76
CA ILE A 108 -23.80 21.21 -21.16
C ILE A 108 -25.10 20.96 -21.92
N ALA A 109 -25.72 19.78 -21.75
CA ALA A 109 -26.98 19.44 -22.40
C ALA A 109 -28.11 20.39 -21.98
N ILE A 110 -28.23 20.67 -20.68
CA ILE A 110 -29.23 21.62 -20.15
C ILE A 110 -28.98 23.03 -20.71
N ALA A 111 -27.72 23.49 -20.72
CA ALA A 111 -27.36 24.79 -21.26
C ALA A 111 -27.66 24.91 -22.76
N ALA A 112 -27.40 23.85 -23.54
CA ALA A 112 -27.71 23.81 -24.96
C ALA A 112 -29.22 23.90 -25.23
N VAL A 113 -30.03 23.15 -24.47
CA VAL A 113 -31.49 23.19 -24.57
C VAL A 113 -32.02 24.58 -24.23
N LEU A 114 -31.55 25.18 -23.12
CA LEU A 114 -31.93 26.52 -22.71
C LEU A 114 -31.53 27.57 -23.76
N SER A 115 -30.30 27.51 -24.27
CA SER A 115 -29.80 28.41 -25.31
C SER A 115 -30.68 28.36 -26.57
N TRP A 116 -31.08 27.15 -27.00
CA TRP A 116 -31.97 26.99 -28.15
C TRP A 116 -33.37 27.57 -27.93
N LEU A 117 -33.95 27.33 -26.74
CA LEU A 117 -35.26 27.89 -26.37
C LEU A 117 -35.21 29.42 -26.29
N THR A 118 -34.21 29.99 -25.63
CA THR A 118 -34.03 31.44 -25.50
C THR A 118 -33.79 32.10 -26.85
N SER A 119 -32.94 31.51 -27.70
CA SER A 119 -32.70 32.00 -29.06
C SER A 119 -34.00 32.11 -29.85
N ARG A 120 -34.87 31.10 -29.78
CA ARG A 120 -36.15 31.08 -30.51
C ARG A 120 -37.21 32.01 -29.90
N ALA A 121 -37.23 32.15 -28.57
CA ALA A 121 -38.20 32.99 -27.87
C ALA A 121 -37.89 34.49 -27.98
N ILE A 122 -36.61 34.88 -27.98
CA ILE A 122 -36.20 36.29 -28.04
C ILE A 122 -36.03 36.79 -29.48
N ALA A 123 -35.51 35.98 -30.42
CA ALA A 123 -35.27 36.44 -31.79
C ALA A 123 -36.55 36.67 -32.61
N ARG A 124 -37.62 35.90 -32.34
CA ARG A 124 -38.91 36.02 -33.06
C ARG A 124 -39.63 37.37 -32.83
N PRO A 125 -39.83 37.85 -31.59
CA PRO A 125 -40.55 39.10 -31.37
C PRO A 125 -39.80 40.36 -31.83
N ILE A 126 -38.46 40.33 -31.88
CA ILE A 126 -37.67 41.47 -32.36
C ILE A 126 -37.90 41.71 -33.86
N HIS A 127 -37.95 40.66 -34.68
CA HIS A 127 -38.26 40.81 -36.11
C HIS A 127 -39.65 41.37 -36.37
N SER A 128 -40.66 40.92 -35.60
CA SER A 128 -42.03 41.43 -35.76
C SER A 128 -42.17 42.89 -35.33
N LEU A 129 -41.45 43.33 -34.30
CA LEU A 129 -41.46 44.74 -33.88
C LEU A 129 -40.70 45.64 -34.87
N THR A 130 -39.67 45.10 -35.53
CA THR A 130 -38.91 45.83 -36.56
C THR A 130 -39.73 46.00 -37.85
N GLN A 131 -40.53 45.00 -38.24
CA GLN A 131 -41.43 45.13 -39.40
C GLN A 131 -42.54 46.17 -39.19
N VAL A 132 -43.09 46.26 -37.98
CA VAL A 132 -44.14 47.25 -37.67
C VAL A 132 -43.59 48.68 -37.73
N THR A 133 -42.37 48.91 -37.27
CA THR A 133 -41.72 50.23 -37.29
C THR A 133 -41.26 50.65 -38.69
N GLN A 134 -40.89 49.70 -39.55
CA GLN A 134 -40.48 50.00 -40.93
C GLN A 134 -41.65 50.21 -41.90
N GLN A 135 -42.86 49.72 -41.56
CA GLN A 135 -44.09 49.97 -42.32
C GLN A 135 -44.85 51.24 -41.89
N SER A 136 -44.38 51.93 -40.84
CA SER A 136 -45.02 53.13 -40.28
C SER A 136 -44.18 54.41 -40.41
N LEU A 137 -43.13 54.38 -41.24
CA LEU A 137 -42.38 55.53 -41.76
C LEU A 137 -42.68 55.69 -43.25
#